data_AF-A0A715BYS4-F1
#
_entry.id   AF-A0A715BYS4-F1
#
_cell.length_a   1.000
_cell.length_b   1.000
_cell.length_c   1.000
_cell.angle_alpha   90.00
_cell.angle_beta   90.00
_cell.angle_gamma   90.00
#
_symmetry.space_group_name_H-M   'P 1'
#
loop_
_entity.id
_entity.type
_entity.pdbx_description
1 polymer ?
#
loop_
_entity_poly.entity_id
_entity_poly.type
_entity_poly.pdbx_seq_one_letter_code
_entity_poly.pdbx_strand_id
1 'polypeptide(L)'
;MAVIDLSQLPAPQIVDVPDFDTLLAERKAEFVALHPKDEQEAVSRTLELESEPVTKLLQENAYRELLLRQRINEAAQAVMAAYSMGNDLEQLAANCNVKRLTVTPADNDAVPPVAAVMESDEALRLRVPAAFEGLSVAGPTAAYEFHARSADGRVA
;
A
#
# COMPACT_ATOMS: atom_id res chain seq x y z
N MET A 1 -16.25 -23.15 2.44
CA MET A 1 -15.67 -22.69 1.15
C MET A 1 -14.30 -22.15 1.48
N ALA A 2 -13.22 -22.56 0.80
CA ALA A 2 -11.90 -22.03 1.12
C ALA A 2 -11.90 -20.52 0.88
N VAL A 3 -11.58 -19.73 1.91
CA VAL A 3 -11.42 -18.27 1.77
C VAL A 3 -10.31 -18.06 0.74
N ILE A 4 -10.63 -17.43 -0.39
CA ILE A 4 -9.65 -17.11 -1.42
C ILE A 4 -8.67 -16.10 -0.84
N ASP A 5 -7.38 -16.42 -0.86
CA ASP A 5 -6.34 -15.47 -0.47
C ASP A 5 -6.20 -14.38 -1.54
N LEU A 6 -6.86 -13.25 -1.29
CA LEU A 6 -6.85 -12.09 -2.18
C LEU A 6 -5.47 -11.44 -2.29
N SER A 7 -4.54 -11.71 -1.37
CA SER A 7 -3.19 -11.15 -1.40
C SER A 7 -2.30 -11.78 -2.49
N GLN A 8 -2.70 -12.92 -3.06
CA GLN A 8 -2.01 -13.56 -4.18
C GLN A 8 -2.31 -12.89 -5.53
N LEU A 9 -3.24 -11.93 -5.58
CA LEU A 9 -3.49 -11.15 -6.78
C LEU A 9 -2.33 -10.16 -7.01
N PRO A 10 -2.01 -9.81 -8.26
CA PRO A 10 -1.03 -8.78 -8.53
C PRO A 10 -1.52 -7.45 -7.97
N ALA A 11 -0.63 -6.75 -7.28
CA ALA A 11 -0.94 -5.45 -6.72
C ALA A 11 -1.43 -4.49 -7.82
N PRO A 12 -2.53 -3.76 -7.59
CA PRO A 12 -3.03 -2.84 -8.58
C PRO A 12 -2.06 -1.67 -8.75
N GLN A 13 -1.85 -1.28 -10.00
CA GLN A 13 -1.14 -0.07 -10.38
C GLN A 13 -2.18 1.00 -10.70
N ILE A 14 -2.47 1.87 -9.72
CA ILE A 14 -3.50 2.91 -9.83
C ILE A 14 -2.99 4.08 -10.68
N VAL A 15 -1.73 4.45 -10.47
CA VAL A 15 -1.03 5.46 -11.26
C VAL A 15 0.09 4.78 -12.01
N ASP A 16 0.23 5.11 -13.29
CA ASP A 16 1.32 4.60 -14.11
C ASP A 16 2.66 5.18 -13.62
N VAL A 17 3.67 4.31 -13.49
CA VAL A 17 5.00 4.65 -12.98
C VAL A 17 6.00 4.40 -14.10
N PRO A 18 6.21 5.37 -15.00
CA PRO A 18 7.21 5.25 -16.04
C PRO A 18 8.61 5.19 -15.40
N ASP A 19 9.58 4.67 -16.15
CA ASP A 19 10.97 4.75 -15.74
C ASP A 19 11.45 6.22 -15.71
N PHE A 20 12.56 6.43 -15.00
CA PHE A 20 13.11 7.77 -14.78
C PHE A 20 13.48 8.49 -16.09
N ASP A 21 14.07 7.77 -17.06
CA ASP A 21 14.56 8.38 -18.28
C ASP A 21 13.40 8.82 -19.18
N THR A 22 12.33 8.02 -19.24
CA THR A 22 11.08 8.38 -19.92
C THR A 22 10.50 9.67 -19.32
N LEU A 23 10.38 9.75 -17.99
CA LEU A 23 9.84 10.94 -17.33
C LEU A 23 10.73 12.18 -17.48
N LEU A 24 12.05 12.01 -17.45
CA LEU A 24 13.01 13.09 -17.69
C LEU A 24 12.90 13.62 -19.12
N ALA A 25 12.76 12.73 -20.11
CA ALA A 25 12.60 13.12 -21.50
C ALA A 25 11.30 13.92 -21.71
N GLU A 26 10.19 13.47 -21.13
CA GLU A 26 8.92 14.20 -21.13
C GLU A 26 9.10 15.60 -20.53
N ARG A 27 9.76 15.71 -19.38
CA ARG A 27 9.99 17.00 -18.71
C ARG A 27 10.90 17.93 -19.48
N LYS A 28 11.95 17.42 -20.11
CA LYS A 28 12.80 18.21 -21.02
C LYS A 28 11.98 18.73 -22.20
N ALA A 29 11.12 17.91 -22.79
CA ALA A 29 10.25 18.32 -23.90
C ALA A 29 9.24 19.40 -23.47
N GLU A 30 8.60 19.24 -22.31
CA GLU A 30 7.70 20.25 -21.73
C GLU A 30 8.43 21.57 -21.45
N PHE A 31 9.64 21.50 -20.87
CA PHE A 31 10.46 22.70 -20.63
C PHE A 31 10.79 23.42 -21.94
N VAL A 32 11.22 22.69 -22.98
CA VAL A 32 11.50 23.27 -24.30
C VAL A 32 10.25 23.92 -24.90
N ALA A 33 9.07 23.31 -24.74
CA ALA A 33 7.82 23.84 -25.27
C ALA A 33 7.39 25.19 -24.66
N LEU A 34 7.92 25.56 -23.47
CA LEU A 34 7.68 26.86 -22.85
C LEU A 34 8.45 28.01 -23.52
N HIS A 35 9.46 27.70 -24.35
CA HIS A 35 10.24 28.70 -25.08
C HIS A 35 9.63 29.06 -26.45
N PRO A 36 9.88 30.30 -26.94
CA PRO A 36 9.57 30.68 -28.33
C PRO A 36 10.15 29.69 -29.34
N LYS A 37 9.42 29.42 -30.44
CA LYS A 37 9.77 28.37 -31.42
C LYS A 37 11.17 28.50 -32.01
N ASP A 38 11.64 29.74 -32.19
CA ASP A 38 12.96 30.07 -32.69
C ASP A 38 14.10 29.76 -31.70
N GLU A 39 13.80 29.67 -30.40
CA GLU A 39 14.77 29.34 -29.35
C GLU A 39 14.79 27.84 -28.99
N GLN A 40 13.73 27.09 -29.32
CA GLN A 40 13.55 25.69 -28.89
C GLN A 40 14.71 24.76 -29.28
N GLU A 41 15.27 24.94 -30.48
CA GLU A 41 16.40 24.13 -30.95
C GLU A 41 17.70 24.44 -30.18
N ALA A 42 17.88 25.69 -29.73
CA ALA A 42 19.03 26.06 -28.91
C ALA A 42 18.88 25.53 -27.47
N VAL A 43 17.67 25.64 -26.90
CA VAL A 43 17.38 25.15 -25.54
C VAL A 43 17.47 23.64 -25.46
N SER A 44 16.90 22.90 -26.42
CA SER A 44 16.98 21.43 -26.45
C SER A 44 18.42 20.92 -26.45
N ARG A 45 19.27 21.47 -27.31
CA ARG A 45 20.72 21.17 -27.32
C ARG A 45 21.42 21.48 -26.00
N THR A 46 21.00 22.56 -25.32
CA THR A 46 21.60 22.95 -24.04
C THR A 46 21.23 21.95 -22.94
N LEU A 47 19.99 21.44 -22.93
CA LEU A 47 19.51 20.43 -21.99
C LEU A 47 20.09 19.02 -22.21
N GLU A 48 20.79 18.77 -23.31
CA GLU A 48 21.58 17.54 -23.50
C GLU A 48 22.86 17.56 -22.66
N LEU A 49 23.33 18.74 -22.23
CA LEU A 49 24.51 18.87 -21.40
C LEU A 49 24.16 18.51 -19.94
N GLU A 50 24.85 17.51 -19.39
CA GLU A 50 24.72 17.12 -17.97
C GLU A 50 25.27 18.18 -17.00
N SER A 51 26.16 19.06 -17.48
CA SER A 51 26.69 20.18 -16.71
C SER A 51 25.70 21.35 -16.59
N GLU A 52 24.66 21.37 -17.42
CA GLU A 52 23.66 22.43 -17.39
C GLU A 52 22.84 22.35 -16.08
N PRO A 53 22.84 23.40 -15.24
CA PRO A 53 22.11 23.38 -13.97
C PRO A 53 20.62 23.07 -14.10
N VAL A 54 19.98 23.52 -15.18
CA VAL A 54 18.56 23.20 -15.44
C VAL A 54 18.37 21.70 -15.65
N THR A 55 19.29 21.01 -16.31
CA THR A 55 19.24 19.54 -16.47
C THR A 55 19.22 18.84 -15.11
N LYS A 56 20.03 19.31 -14.14
CA LYS A 56 20.02 18.77 -12.77
C LYS A 56 18.73 19.06 -12.01
N LEU A 57 18.15 20.24 -12.21
CA LEU A 57 16.85 20.57 -11.62
C LEU A 57 15.72 19.68 -12.18
N LEU A 58 15.71 19.43 -13.49
CA LEU A 58 14.74 18.52 -14.12
C LEU A 58 14.92 17.07 -13.66
N GLN A 59 16.16 16.62 -13.44
CA GLN A 59 16.46 15.31 -12.85
C GLN A 59 15.90 15.18 -11.41
N GLU A 60 16.11 16.18 -10.56
CA GLU A 60 15.54 16.20 -9.20
C GLU A 60 14.02 16.18 -9.23
N ASN A 61 13.40 16.95 -10.13
CA ASN A 61 11.95 17.00 -10.29
C ASN A 61 11.37 15.65 -10.75
N ALA A 62 11.97 15.02 -11.76
CA ALA A 62 11.56 13.71 -12.26
C ALA A 62 11.68 12.64 -11.15
N TYR A 63 12.76 12.67 -10.38
CA TYR A 63 12.94 11.74 -9.26
C TYR A 63 11.87 11.93 -8.18
N ARG A 64 11.55 13.18 -7.84
CA ARG A 64 10.52 13.49 -6.84
C ARG A 64 9.13 13.05 -7.30
N GLU A 65 8.81 13.21 -8.58
CA GLU A 65 7.55 12.71 -9.13
C GLU A 65 7.49 11.18 -9.14
N LEU A 66 8.56 10.49 -9.52
CA LEU A 66 8.62 9.03 -9.49
C LEU A 66 8.27 8.51 -8.08
N LEU A 67 8.91 9.08 -7.05
CA LEU A 67 8.62 8.76 -5.65
C LEU A 67 7.19 9.10 -5.24
N LEU A 68 6.63 10.21 -5.74
CA LEU A 68 5.25 10.59 -5.45
C LEU A 68 4.26 9.59 -6.07
N ARG A 69 4.47 9.19 -7.33
CA ARG A 69 3.63 8.19 -8.01
C ARG A 69 3.71 6.83 -7.31
N GLN A 70 4.90 6.40 -6.91
CA GLN A 70 5.10 5.21 -6.09
C GLN A 70 4.33 5.30 -4.76
N ARG A 71 4.46 6.41 -4.04
CA ARG A 71 3.76 6.64 -2.77
C ARG A 71 2.24 6.65 -2.93
N ILE A 72 1.72 7.12 -4.05
CA ILE A 72 0.28 7.07 -4.35
C ILE A 72 -0.18 5.61 -4.52
N ASN A 73 0.58 4.78 -5.24
CA ASN A 73 0.28 3.36 -5.39
C ASN A 73 0.33 2.62 -4.05
N GLU A 74 1.34 2.89 -3.21
CA GLU A 74 1.43 2.33 -1.85
C GLU A 74 0.26 2.76 -0.96
N ALA A 75 -0.12 4.05 -1.02
CA ALA A 75 -1.29 4.54 -0.28
C ALA A 75 -2.60 3.90 -0.76
N ALA A 76 -2.72 3.62 -2.06
CA ALA A 76 -3.87 2.91 -2.60
C ALA A 76 -3.90 1.43 -2.16
N GLN A 77 -2.76 0.77 -2.05
CA GLN A 77 -2.67 -0.58 -1.50
C GLN A 77 -3.06 -0.62 -0.01
N ALA A 78 -2.65 0.38 0.77
CA ALA A 78 -2.98 0.50 2.18
C ALA A 78 -4.50 0.58 2.46
N VAL A 79 -5.30 1.07 1.52
CA VAL A 79 -6.77 1.11 1.65
C VAL A 79 -7.48 -0.14 1.11
N MET A 80 -6.73 -1.15 0.68
CA MET A 80 -7.27 -2.42 0.19
C MET A 80 -6.94 -3.55 1.14
N ALA A 81 -7.96 -4.24 1.68
CA ALA A 81 -7.77 -5.32 2.66
C ALA A 81 -6.81 -6.42 2.18
N ALA A 82 -6.72 -6.67 0.86
CA ALA A 82 -5.81 -7.63 0.27
C ALA A 82 -4.32 -7.29 0.47
N TYR A 83 -3.97 -6.00 0.51
CA TYR A 83 -2.57 -5.53 0.53
C TYR A 83 -2.21 -4.73 1.78
N SER A 84 -3.20 -4.23 2.51
CA SER A 84 -2.98 -3.45 3.72
C SER A 84 -2.32 -4.29 4.81
N MET A 85 -1.54 -3.60 5.65
CA MET A 85 -0.75 -4.19 6.74
C MET A 85 -0.83 -3.32 7.99
N GLY A 86 -0.52 -3.90 9.15
CA GLY A 86 -0.47 -3.20 10.43
C GLY A 86 -1.71 -2.37 10.73
N ASN A 87 -1.51 -1.08 11.02
CA ASN A 87 -2.57 -0.16 11.42
C ASN A 87 -3.60 0.10 10.31
N ASP A 88 -3.20 0.08 9.04
CA ASP A 88 -4.14 0.31 7.93
C ASP A 88 -5.13 -0.86 7.80
N LEU A 89 -4.63 -2.09 7.97
CA LEU A 89 -5.48 -3.28 8.05
C LEU A 89 -6.41 -3.24 9.27
N GLU A 90 -5.93 -2.76 10.42
CA GLU A 90 -6.77 -2.60 11.61
C GLU A 90 -7.91 -1.61 11.41
N GLN A 91 -7.67 -0.48 10.74
CA GLN A 91 -8.72 0.49 10.39
C GLN A 91 -9.77 -0.12 9.46
N LEU A 92 -9.34 -0.92 8.47
CA LEU A 92 -10.25 -1.62 7.58
C LEU A 92 -11.03 -2.72 8.31
N ALA A 93 -10.39 -3.46 9.21
CA ALA A 93 -11.03 -4.48 10.04
C ALA A 93 -12.08 -3.85 10.96
N ALA A 94 -11.80 -2.67 11.52
CA ALA A 94 -12.73 -1.94 12.38
C ALA A 94 -14.04 -1.58 11.66
N ASN A 95 -13.99 -1.28 10.35
CA ASN A 95 -15.20 -1.05 9.55
C ASN A 95 -16.11 -2.29 9.46
N CYS A 96 -15.53 -3.48 9.61
CA CYS A 96 -16.23 -4.76 9.65
C CYS A 96 -16.48 -5.25 11.09
N ASN A 97 -16.30 -4.38 12.10
CA ASN A 97 -16.42 -4.71 13.52
C ASN A 97 -15.48 -5.84 13.98
N VAL A 98 -14.35 -6.01 13.29
CA VAL A 98 -13.27 -6.95 13.63
C VAL A 98 -12.11 -6.18 14.26
N LYS A 99 -11.51 -6.76 15.29
CA LYS A 99 -10.30 -6.25 15.93
C LYS A 99 -9.21 -7.31 15.95
N ARG A 100 -7.96 -6.86 15.93
CA ARG A 100 -6.79 -7.74 16.11
C ARG A 100 -6.85 -8.41 17.48
N LEU A 101 -6.66 -9.72 17.51
CA LEU A 101 -6.67 -10.51 18.73
C LEU A 101 -5.27 -10.59 19.34
N THR A 102 -5.22 -10.66 20.67
CA THR A 102 -3.98 -10.97 21.40
C THR A 102 -3.82 -12.48 21.48
N VAL A 103 -2.69 -12.99 21.00
CA VAL A 103 -2.33 -14.42 21.07
C VAL A 103 -1.68 -14.75 22.40
N THR A 104 -0.73 -13.93 22.82
CA THR A 104 -0.06 -14.03 24.12
C THR A 104 -0.05 -12.64 24.76
N PRO A 105 -0.60 -12.47 25.98
CA PRO A 105 -0.59 -11.17 26.64
C PRO A 105 0.84 -10.72 26.95
N ALA A 106 1.03 -9.40 27.10
CA ALA A 106 2.31 -8.86 27.55
C ALA A 106 2.63 -9.33 28.97
N ASP A 107 3.91 -9.58 29.24
CA ASP A 107 4.45 -9.83 30.57
C ASP A 107 5.38 -8.69 30.95
N ASN A 108 4.86 -7.78 31.77
CA ASN A 108 5.59 -6.62 32.26
C ASN A 108 6.47 -6.93 33.49
N ASP A 109 6.27 -8.10 34.11
CA ASP A 109 7.02 -8.53 35.30
C ASP A 109 8.31 -9.28 34.91
N ALA A 110 8.39 -9.77 33.66
CA ALA A 110 9.61 -10.33 33.10
C ALA A 110 10.74 -9.29 32.98
N VAL A 111 12.00 -9.74 33.10
CA VAL A 111 13.19 -8.91 32.93
C VAL A 111 14.06 -9.49 31.80
N PRO A 112 14.12 -8.86 30.62
CA PRO A 112 13.39 -7.64 30.20
C PRO A 112 11.88 -7.90 29.97
N PRO A 113 11.03 -6.85 30.00
CA PRO A 113 9.60 -6.97 29.72
C PRO A 113 9.33 -7.59 28.34
N VAL A 114 8.32 -8.47 28.27
CA VAL A 114 7.94 -9.17 27.05
C VAL A 114 6.67 -8.54 26.49
N ALA A 115 6.74 -8.03 25.25
CA ALA A 115 5.58 -7.46 24.57
C ALA A 115 4.53 -8.53 24.23
N ALA A 116 3.27 -8.11 24.12
CA ALA A 116 2.19 -8.98 23.70
C ALA A 116 2.44 -9.50 22.27
N VAL A 117 2.18 -10.79 22.06
CA VAL A 117 2.14 -11.36 20.72
C VAL A 117 0.73 -11.19 20.17
N MET A 118 0.62 -10.44 19.09
CA MET A 118 -0.65 -10.15 18.43
C MET A 118 -0.87 -11.08 17.23
N GLU A 119 -2.13 -11.24 16.85
CA GLU A 119 -2.54 -11.91 15.62
C GLU A 119 -1.82 -11.32 14.40
N SER A 120 -1.41 -12.17 13.45
CA SER A 120 -0.72 -11.75 12.24
C SER A 120 -1.66 -11.01 11.28
N ASP A 121 -1.08 -10.21 10.37
CA ASP A 121 -1.87 -9.52 9.34
C ASP A 121 -2.59 -10.50 8.41
N GLU A 122 -1.99 -11.68 8.15
CA GLU A 122 -2.60 -12.71 7.31
C GLU A 122 -3.87 -13.30 7.95
N ALA A 123 -3.82 -13.65 9.25
CA ALA A 123 -4.97 -14.14 9.98
C ALA A 123 -6.08 -13.07 10.10
N LEU A 124 -5.70 -11.84 10.46
CA LEU A 124 -6.64 -10.72 10.55
C LEU A 124 -7.31 -10.46 9.20
N ARG A 125 -6.55 -10.47 8.11
CA ARG A 125 -7.05 -10.25 6.74
C ARG A 125 -8.11 -11.27 6.34
N LEU A 126 -7.96 -12.54 6.71
CA LEU A 126 -8.96 -13.57 6.42
C LEU A 126 -10.27 -13.35 7.19
N ARG A 127 -10.20 -12.76 8.39
CA ARG A 127 -11.36 -12.50 9.23
C ARG A 127 -12.18 -11.29 8.77
N VAL A 128 -11.56 -10.32 8.08
CA VAL A 128 -12.28 -9.13 7.54
C VAL A 128 -13.43 -9.53 6.60
N PRO A 129 -13.24 -10.28 5.50
CA PRO A 129 -14.35 -10.69 4.65
C PRO A 129 -15.26 -11.71 5.33
N ALA A 130 -14.73 -12.58 6.19
CA ALA A 130 -15.54 -13.55 6.94
C ALA A 130 -16.52 -12.89 7.92
N ALA A 131 -16.28 -11.63 8.32
CA ALA A 131 -17.21 -10.87 9.15
C ALA A 131 -18.60 -10.74 8.52
N PHE A 132 -18.69 -10.66 7.18
CA PHE A 132 -19.98 -10.62 6.49
C PHE A 132 -20.75 -11.93 6.63
N GLU A 133 -20.07 -13.08 6.64
CA GLU A 133 -20.68 -14.38 6.88
C GLU A 133 -21.22 -14.50 8.32
N GLY A 134 -20.53 -13.87 9.28
CA GLY A 134 -20.95 -13.78 10.68
C GLY A 134 -22.18 -12.92 10.96
N LEU A 135 -22.68 -12.15 9.98
CA LEU A 135 -23.89 -11.34 10.15
C LEU A 135 -25.16 -12.20 10.19
N SER A 136 -25.10 -13.41 9.62
CA SER A 136 -26.26 -14.30 9.54
C SER A 136 -26.44 -15.09 10.84
N VAL A 137 -27.59 -14.87 11.50
CA VAL A 137 -28.01 -15.63 12.68
C VAL A 137 -28.79 -16.91 12.35
N ALA A 138 -28.96 -17.23 11.05
CA ALA A 138 -29.68 -18.41 10.59
C ALA A 138 -28.86 -19.71 10.62
N GLY A 139 -27.65 -19.67 11.20
CA GLY A 139 -26.77 -20.82 11.35
C GLY A 139 -26.14 -21.35 10.04
N PRO A 140 -25.68 -20.51 9.09
CA PRO A 140 -24.88 -21.03 7.99
C PRO A 140 -23.52 -21.51 8.51
N THR A 141 -22.92 -22.49 7.84
CA THR A 141 -21.61 -23.06 8.22
C THR A 141 -20.54 -21.98 8.41
N ALA A 142 -20.47 -21.01 7.51
CA ALA A 142 -19.47 -19.94 7.55
C ALA A 142 -19.62 -19.00 8.77
N ALA A 143 -20.83 -18.80 9.31
CA ALA A 143 -21.03 -18.02 10.53
C ALA A 143 -20.42 -18.73 11.75
N TYR A 144 -20.62 -20.06 11.86
CA TYR A 144 -20.00 -20.85 12.93
C TYR A 144 -18.47 -20.81 12.85
N GLU A 145 -17.91 -20.93 11.65
CA GLU A 145 -16.46 -20.82 11.43
C GLU A 145 -15.92 -19.45 11.85
N PHE A 146 -16.58 -18.36 11.44
CA PHE A 146 -16.18 -16.99 11.81
C PHE A 146 -16.18 -16.76 13.32
N HIS A 147 -17.26 -17.16 14.01
CA HIS A 147 -17.36 -16.99 15.46
C HIS A 147 -16.34 -17.85 16.21
N ALA A 148 -16.08 -19.08 15.75
CA ALA A 148 -15.06 -19.95 16.35
C ALA A 148 -13.65 -19.36 16.21
N ARG A 149 -13.29 -18.84 15.03
CA ARG A 149 -11.97 -18.21 14.79
C ARG A 149 -11.81 -16.87 15.49
N SER A 150 -12.90 -16.15 15.72
CA SER A 150 -12.88 -14.86 16.41
C SER A 150 -12.86 -14.96 17.94
N ALA A 151 -12.90 -16.19 18.49
CA ALA A 151 -12.97 -16.40 19.94
C ALA A 151 -11.64 -16.11 20.66
N ASP A 152 -10.49 -16.43 20.05
CA ASP A 152 -9.15 -16.32 20.67
C ASP A 152 -8.07 -16.19 19.58
N GLY A 153 -7.02 -15.42 19.83
CA GLY A 153 -5.95 -15.19 18.84
C GLY A 153 -5.18 -16.45 18.45
N ARG A 154 -5.23 -17.52 19.25
CA ARG A 154 -4.58 -18.81 18.94
C ARG A 154 -5.30 -19.64 17.87
N VAL A 155 -6.56 -19.32 17.59
CA VAL A 155 -7.40 -20.04 16.62
C VAL A 155 -7.86 -19.15 15.46
N ALA A 156 -7.35 -17.92 15.41
CA ALA A 156 -7.64 -16.95 14.37
C ALA A 156 -7.17 -17.41 12.98
#